data_AF-B6H7U6-F1
#
_entry.id   AF-B6H7U6-F1
#
_cell.length_a   1.000
_cell.length_b   1.000
_cell.length_c   1.000
_cell.angle_alpha   90.00
_cell.angle_beta   90.00
_cell.angle_gamma   90.00
#
_symmetry.space_group_name_H-M   'P 1'
#
loop_
_entity.id
_entity.type
_entity.pdbx_description
1 polymer ?
#
loop_
_entity_poly.entity_id
_entity_poly.type
_entity_poly.pdbx_seq_one_letter_code
_entity_poly.pdbx_strand_id
1 'polypeptide(L)'
;MDFRFYHLRRFAGALAKATRIIFFFASEVEAFLLERVELRDGAIPSTANAEPKIRWEDLPYRMKRVYLHRKIQIHDYSQCGWSSLVHGILDLPHQRTETLINQLIDAYLCGEFSGCRKLLDPDLYTAEKNNLVSARRTMTSIHWPLEGFKTTLEYALAASAIQRGDCIQLQTLLDRGIDITGHSDRLALVPLDVAAKKGSKATIELLVAHGCPMKYRSYKTRHYYFDKTKVTDMMAQSGNDIGLKVWIDRLVKDGPMHPKLLKRTMVRGVLGGHVEVLKLVQEKFEALYGNPGWDAHMLDHAIRYGSLDPIKYLFRRGEVDAHTRTSPSDRMPLLKLLCGRPIQNRPDIVRFLLKNGADPNGNDPPKKKTPLEVAVKAKDFESASILLKYGAAVDFKWIMPLLLNSQTSAALAQLLWPGRHSRRVYKTRGKSYTLCREAKIINNVGNVFLELGWSEQDVKGLGIDHFIDVF
;
A
#
# COMPACT_ATOMS: atom_id res chain seq x y z
N MET A 1 -18.89 -3.10 37.90
CA MET A 1 -18.13 -4.19 37.28
C MET A 1 -19.17 -5.21 36.80
N ASP A 2 -19.27 -5.63 35.55
CA ASP A 2 -18.30 -5.60 34.46
C ASP A 2 -18.95 -5.28 33.12
N PHE A 3 -18.57 -4.12 32.60
CA PHE A 3 -18.99 -3.51 31.35
C PHE A 3 -18.12 -3.94 30.15
N ARG A 4 -17.28 -4.99 30.28
CA ARG A 4 -16.22 -5.29 29.30
C ARG A 4 -16.39 -6.55 28.45
N PHE A 5 -17.42 -7.36 28.67
CA PHE A 5 -17.67 -8.57 27.84
C PHE A 5 -18.82 -8.45 26.83
N TYR A 6 -19.56 -7.33 26.83
CA TYR A 6 -20.69 -7.13 25.89
C TYR A 6 -20.28 -6.49 24.54
N HIS A 7 -19.11 -5.85 24.46
CA HIS A 7 -18.69 -5.10 23.26
C HIS A 7 -17.94 -5.92 22.19
N LEU A 8 -17.27 -7.02 22.55
CA LEU A 8 -16.49 -7.82 21.60
C LEU A 8 -17.33 -8.82 20.78
N ARG A 9 -18.38 -9.42 21.36
CA ARG A 9 -19.37 -10.21 20.58
C ARG A 9 -20.23 -9.33 19.66
N ARG A 10 -20.42 -8.06 20.02
CA ARG A 10 -21.10 -7.06 19.18
C ARG A 10 -20.28 -6.68 17.95
N PHE A 11 -18.94 -6.70 17.99
CA PHE A 11 -18.09 -6.32 16.86
C PHE A 11 -17.98 -7.41 15.78
N ALA A 12 -17.85 -8.68 16.16
CA ALA A 12 -17.90 -9.80 15.20
C ALA A 12 -19.32 -10.01 14.63
N GLY A 13 -20.34 -9.83 15.47
CA GLY A 13 -21.74 -9.76 15.04
C GLY A 13 -22.06 -8.53 14.19
N ALA A 14 -21.37 -7.41 14.39
CA ALA A 14 -21.51 -6.18 13.59
C ALA A 14 -20.84 -6.29 12.23
N LEU A 15 -19.73 -7.04 12.07
CA LEU A 15 -19.12 -7.29 10.75
C LEU A 15 -19.99 -8.26 9.92
N ALA A 16 -20.53 -9.32 10.54
CA ALA A 16 -21.47 -10.23 9.89
C ALA A 16 -22.84 -9.57 9.62
N LYS A 17 -23.26 -8.63 10.48
CA LYS A 17 -24.39 -7.73 10.20
C LYS A 17 -24.04 -6.67 9.16
N ALA A 18 -22.79 -6.16 9.06
CA ALA A 18 -22.38 -5.16 8.08
C ALA A 18 -22.57 -5.67 6.65
N THR A 19 -22.29 -6.95 6.39
CA THR A 19 -22.57 -7.60 5.10
C THR A 19 -24.07 -7.67 4.77
N ARG A 20 -24.95 -7.73 5.79
CA ARG A 20 -26.41 -7.64 5.67
C ARG A 20 -26.96 -6.19 5.75
N ILE A 21 -26.19 -5.24 6.30
CA ILE A 21 -26.56 -3.83 6.55
C ILE A 21 -26.17 -2.93 5.38
N ILE A 22 -25.20 -3.31 4.55
CA ILE A 22 -24.88 -2.65 3.26
C ILE A 22 -26.14 -2.52 2.37
N PHE A 23 -27.15 -3.36 2.58
CA PHE A 23 -28.39 -3.35 1.82
C PHE A 23 -29.52 -2.47 2.39
N PHE A 24 -29.45 -1.98 3.64
CA PHE A 24 -30.69 -1.54 4.34
C PHE A 24 -30.68 -0.19 5.08
N PHE A 25 -29.61 0.60 5.08
CA PHE A 25 -29.66 1.93 5.71
C PHE A 25 -29.02 3.01 4.84
N ALA A 26 -29.86 3.83 4.20
CA ALA A 26 -29.46 4.99 3.42
C ALA A 26 -29.60 6.26 4.27
N SER A 27 -28.67 7.20 4.14
CA SER A 27 -28.65 8.54 4.74
C SER A 27 -28.34 8.68 6.24
N GLU A 28 -29.14 8.16 7.18
CA GLU A 28 -29.05 8.58 8.60
C GLU A 28 -27.92 7.89 9.38
N VAL A 29 -27.70 6.59 9.13
CA VAL A 29 -26.57 5.84 9.70
C VAL A 29 -25.25 6.25 9.04
N GLU A 30 -25.28 6.62 7.76
CA GLU A 30 -24.13 7.23 7.08
C GLU A 30 -23.80 8.58 7.74
N ALA A 31 -24.78 9.46 7.98
CA ALA A 31 -24.55 10.73 8.69
C ALA A 31 -23.98 10.53 10.12
N PHE A 32 -24.53 9.58 10.88
CA PHE A 32 -24.05 9.22 12.23
C PHE A 32 -22.61 8.69 12.24
N LEU A 33 -22.23 7.87 11.25
CA LEU A 33 -20.85 7.37 11.12
C LEU A 33 -19.90 8.50 10.69
N LEU A 34 -20.34 9.44 9.84
CA LEU A 34 -19.50 10.55 9.36
C LEU A 34 -19.25 11.63 10.42
N GLU A 35 -20.15 11.81 11.38
CA GLU A 35 -19.93 12.67 12.57
C GLU A 35 -18.86 12.13 13.52
N ARG A 36 -18.60 10.81 13.48
CA ARG A 36 -17.63 10.11 14.34
C ARG A 36 -16.37 9.64 13.62
N VAL A 37 -16.24 9.91 12.32
CA VAL A 37 -15.01 9.64 11.58
C VAL A 37 -14.00 10.75 11.89
N GLU A 38 -13.26 10.56 12.97
CA GLU A 38 -12.03 11.30 13.20
C GLU A 38 -10.95 10.72 12.26
N LEU A 39 -10.53 11.48 11.25
CA LEU A 39 -9.47 11.05 10.32
C LEU A 39 -8.10 11.10 11.05
N ARG A 40 -7.23 10.10 10.90
CA ARG A 40 -5.82 10.13 11.37
C ARG A 40 -4.84 10.46 10.25
N ASP A 41 -3.80 11.22 10.59
CA ASP A 41 -2.60 11.30 9.75
C ASP A 41 -1.71 10.07 9.98
N GLY A 42 -0.98 9.67 8.96
CA GLY A 42 0.06 8.65 9.10
C GLY A 42 1.19 9.16 9.99
N ALA A 43 1.50 8.38 11.03
CA ALA A 43 2.69 8.44 11.90
C ALA A 43 2.64 9.26 13.21
N ILE A 44 1.56 9.19 14.00
CA ILE A 44 1.66 9.42 15.46
C ILE A 44 1.14 8.18 16.21
N PRO A 45 1.93 7.56 17.10
CA PRO A 45 1.44 6.49 17.97
C PRO A 45 0.32 7.03 18.84
N SER A 46 -0.85 6.38 18.80
CA SER A 46 -1.94 6.67 19.72
C SER A 46 -1.46 6.56 21.15
N THR A 47 -1.67 7.60 21.95
CA THR A 47 -1.79 7.42 23.40
C THR A 47 -2.98 6.50 23.69
N ALA A 48 -2.91 5.75 24.79
CA ALA A 48 -3.71 4.57 25.08
C ALA A 48 -5.24 4.80 25.25
N ASN A 49 -5.75 6.03 25.06
CA ASN A 49 -7.14 6.40 25.35
C ASN A 49 -7.86 7.19 24.23
N ALA A 50 -7.36 7.24 23.00
CA ALA A 50 -8.07 7.93 21.90
C ALA A 50 -9.06 6.98 21.18
N GLU A 51 -10.27 7.46 20.89
CA GLU A 51 -11.31 6.76 20.12
C GLU A 51 -10.79 6.18 18.78
N PRO A 52 -11.42 5.11 18.24
CA PRO A 52 -10.97 4.46 17.01
C PRO A 52 -11.15 5.37 15.79
N LYS A 53 -10.08 6.08 15.42
CA LYS A 53 -9.99 6.93 14.24
C LYS A 53 -9.88 6.09 12.95
N ILE A 54 -10.74 6.34 11.95
CA ILE A 54 -10.74 5.64 10.65
C ILE A 54 -9.87 6.42 9.65
N ARG A 55 -9.06 5.74 8.83
CA ARG A 55 -8.23 6.41 7.81
C ARG A 55 -9.06 6.71 6.58
N TRP A 56 -8.79 7.86 5.93
CA TRP A 56 -9.44 8.21 4.66
C TRP A 56 -9.21 7.13 3.60
N GLU A 57 -8.00 6.58 3.53
CA GLU A 57 -7.66 5.54 2.56
C GLU A 57 -8.55 4.30 2.70
N ASP A 58 -8.92 3.95 3.94
CA ASP A 58 -9.70 2.77 4.29
C ASP A 58 -11.20 2.95 4.03
N LEU A 59 -11.67 4.17 3.78
CA LEU A 59 -13.08 4.42 3.49
C LEU A 59 -13.48 3.89 2.09
N PRO A 60 -14.61 3.16 1.98
CA PRO A 60 -15.18 2.78 0.71
C PRO A 60 -15.44 3.98 -0.20
N TYR A 61 -15.31 3.80 -1.51
CA TYR A 61 -15.49 4.87 -2.51
C TYR A 61 -16.84 5.60 -2.36
N ARG A 62 -17.94 4.85 -2.16
CA ARG A 62 -19.28 5.43 -1.93
C ARG A 62 -19.31 6.35 -0.71
N MET A 63 -18.71 5.93 0.41
CA MET A 63 -18.69 6.73 1.63
C MET A 63 -17.86 8.00 1.47
N LYS A 64 -16.74 7.93 0.74
CA LYS A 64 -15.95 9.13 0.40
C LYS A 64 -16.77 10.16 -0.37
N ARG A 65 -17.61 9.75 -1.32
CA ARG A 65 -18.51 10.66 -2.05
C ARG A 65 -19.51 11.33 -1.13
N VAL A 66 -20.21 10.55 -0.29
CA VAL A 66 -21.23 11.07 0.64
C VAL A 66 -20.60 12.06 1.61
N TYR A 67 -19.40 11.76 2.12
CA TYR A 67 -18.64 12.67 2.99
C TYR A 67 -18.34 14.01 2.31
N LEU A 68 -17.81 13.99 1.08
CA LEU A 68 -17.47 15.21 0.33
C LEU A 68 -18.72 16.04 0.01
N HIS A 69 -19.83 15.38 -0.34
CA HIS A 69 -21.10 16.06 -0.58
C HIS A 69 -21.61 16.76 0.69
N ARG A 70 -21.60 16.06 1.83
CA ARG A 70 -22.00 16.62 3.12
C ARG A 70 -21.16 17.83 3.52
N LYS A 71 -19.84 17.80 3.32
CA LYS A 71 -18.94 18.93 3.61
C LYS A 71 -19.28 20.19 2.81
N ILE A 72 -19.84 20.04 1.61
CA ILE A 72 -20.33 21.18 0.81
C ILE A 72 -21.63 21.74 1.41
N GLN A 73 -22.54 20.88 1.86
CA GLN A 73 -23.83 21.28 2.45
C GLN A 73 -23.69 22.05 3.76
N ILE A 74 -22.71 21.68 4.60
CA ILE A 74 -22.51 22.31 5.91
C ILE A 74 -21.49 23.45 5.88
N HIS A 75 -21.16 23.97 4.69
CA HIS A 75 -20.11 24.97 4.49
C HIS A 75 -20.23 26.18 5.44
N ASP A 76 -21.44 26.70 5.61
CA ASP A 76 -21.71 27.89 6.43
C ASP A 76 -21.47 27.67 7.94
N TYR A 77 -21.50 26.41 8.39
CA TYR A 77 -21.32 26.02 9.79
C TYR A 77 -19.95 25.40 10.07
N SER A 78 -19.31 24.79 9.06
CA SER A 78 -18.09 23.99 9.22
C SER A 78 -17.25 24.05 7.93
N GLN A 79 -16.78 25.25 7.60
CA GLN A 79 -15.99 25.51 6.40
C GLN A 79 -14.65 24.75 6.42
N CYS A 80 -14.31 24.08 5.32
CA CYS A 80 -13.00 23.46 5.12
C CYS A 80 -12.47 23.77 3.71
N GLY A 81 -11.20 23.43 3.45
CA GLY A 81 -10.56 23.72 2.16
C GLY A 81 -11.30 23.13 0.96
N TRP A 82 -11.86 21.92 1.10
CA TRP A 82 -12.71 21.31 0.08
C TRP A 82 -14.00 22.11 -0.18
N SER A 83 -14.76 22.45 0.86
CA SER A 83 -16.02 23.15 0.67
C SER A 83 -15.80 24.59 0.17
N SER A 84 -14.76 25.28 0.64
CA SER A 84 -14.34 26.58 0.09
C SER A 84 -13.93 26.51 -1.38
N LEU A 85 -13.22 25.45 -1.79
CA LEU A 85 -12.87 25.25 -3.19
C LEU A 85 -14.12 25.13 -4.07
N VAL A 86 -15.06 24.29 -3.65
CA VAL A 86 -16.29 24.04 -4.42
C VAL A 86 -17.13 25.31 -4.52
N HIS A 87 -17.37 26.02 -3.41
CA HIS A 87 -18.13 27.28 -3.44
C HIS A 87 -17.44 28.36 -4.30
N GLY A 88 -16.11 28.49 -4.23
CA GLY A 88 -15.36 29.40 -5.09
C GLY A 88 -15.48 29.09 -6.59
N ILE A 89 -15.70 27.83 -6.97
CA ILE A 89 -16.01 27.44 -8.35
C ILE A 89 -17.48 27.70 -8.69
N LEU A 90 -18.40 27.43 -7.76
CA LEU A 90 -19.85 27.63 -7.96
C LEU A 90 -20.25 29.11 -8.07
N ASP A 91 -19.40 30.02 -7.59
CA ASP A 91 -19.57 31.47 -7.74
C ASP A 91 -19.11 31.99 -9.13
N LEU A 92 -18.51 31.13 -9.96
CA LEU A 92 -18.30 31.45 -11.38
C LEU A 92 -19.66 31.55 -12.11
N PRO A 93 -19.80 32.42 -13.12
CA PRO A 93 -21.07 32.59 -13.85
C PRO A 93 -21.58 31.27 -14.46
N HIS A 94 -22.89 31.02 -14.35
CA HIS A 94 -23.59 29.88 -14.96
C HIS A 94 -23.16 28.47 -14.49
N GLN A 95 -22.65 28.32 -13.26
CA GLN A 95 -22.01 27.06 -12.80
C GLN A 95 -22.78 26.25 -11.76
N ARG A 96 -23.95 26.70 -11.28
CA ARG A 96 -24.68 25.98 -10.23
C ARG A 96 -25.51 24.82 -10.77
N THR A 97 -24.89 23.66 -10.94
CA THR A 97 -25.59 22.40 -11.23
C THR A 97 -25.13 21.28 -10.30
N GLU A 98 -26.05 20.41 -9.89
CA GLU A 98 -25.74 19.18 -9.14
C GLU A 98 -24.77 18.28 -9.92
N THR A 99 -24.83 18.33 -11.25
CA THR A 99 -23.91 17.66 -12.17
C THR A 99 -22.48 18.12 -11.95
N LEU A 100 -22.25 19.44 -11.82
CA LEU A 100 -20.93 20.00 -11.59
C LEU A 100 -20.35 19.56 -10.24
N ILE A 101 -21.17 19.61 -9.17
CA ILE A 101 -20.73 19.16 -7.84
C ILE A 101 -20.25 17.71 -7.91
N ASN A 102 -20.98 16.84 -8.60
CA ASN A 102 -20.58 15.45 -8.79
C ASN A 102 -19.27 15.31 -9.59
N GLN A 103 -19.04 16.16 -10.59
CA GLN A 103 -17.79 16.17 -11.37
C GLN A 103 -16.61 16.65 -10.53
N LEU A 104 -16.79 17.67 -9.70
CA LEU A 104 -15.77 18.14 -8.75
C LEU A 104 -15.42 17.03 -7.73
N ILE A 105 -16.42 16.32 -7.22
CA ILE A 105 -16.20 15.18 -6.32
C ILE A 105 -15.38 14.08 -7.00
N ASP A 106 -15.67 13.75 -8.26
CA ASP A 106 -14.86 12.77 -9.01
C ASP A 106 -13.41 13.21 -9.14
N ALA A 107 -13.20 14.46 -9.52
CA ALA A 107 -11.87 15.03 -9.66
C ALA A 107 -11.08 14.95 -8.35
N TYR A 108 -11.71 15.33 -7.23
CA TYR A 108 -11.10 15.20 -5.91
C TYR A 108 -10.74 13.75 -5.58
N LEU A 109 -11.61 12.79 -5.90
CA LEU A 109 -11.35 11.37 -5.67
C LEU A 109 -10.30 10.77 -6.62
N CYS A 110 -9.98 11.45 -7.72
CA CYS A 110 -8.84 11.15 -8.58
C CYS A 110 -7.53 11.78 -8.10
N GLY A 111 -7.59 12.81 -7.25
CA GLY A 111 -6.44 13.49 -6.69
C GLY A 111 -5.57 12.61 -5.80
N GLU A 112 -4.26 12.79 -5.89
CA GLU A 112 -3.30 12.14 -4.98
C GLU A 112 -2.89 13.11 -3.88
N PHE A 113 -3.71 13.19 -2.83
CA PHE A 113 -3.40 14.01 -1.66
C PHE A 113 -2.50 13.25 -0.70
N SER A 114 -1.36 13.83 -0.33
CA SER A 114 -0.61 13.42 0.85
C SER A 114 -1.20 14.12 2.08
N GLY A 115 -1.88 13.37 2.95
CA GLY A 115 -2.49 13.94 4.18
C GLY A 115 -3.87 14.55 3.95
N CYS A 116 -4.75 13.83 3.25
CA CYS A 116 -6.14 14.19 2.88
C CYS A 116 -6.98 14.86 3.99
N ARG A 117 -6.58 14.71 5.26
CA ARG A 117 -7.21 15.35 6.42
C ARG A 117 -7.18 16.89 6.33
N LYS A 118 -6.07 17.49 5.90
CA LYS A 118 -5.84 18.95 6.02
C LYS A 118 -6.81 19.83 5.24
N LEU A 119 -7.33 19.33 4.11
CA LEU A 119 -8.32 20.04 3.29
C LEU A 119 -9.77 19.76 3.73
N LEU A 120 -10.00 18.69 4.51
CA LEU A 120 -11.33 18.27 4.95
C LEU A 120 -11.63 18.66 6.41
N ASP A 121 -10.58 18.98 7.17
CA ASP A 121 -10.59 19.38 8.57
C ASP A 121 -10.70 20.92 8.69
N PRO A 122 -11.79 21.45 9.27
CA PRO A 122 -12.01 22.89 9.45
C PRO A 122 -10.96 23.60 10.31
N ASP A 123 -10.48 22.93 11.36
CA ASP A 123 -9.57 23.50 12.34
C ASP A 123 -8.16 23.58 11.77
N LEU A 124 -7.75 22.52 11.06
CA LEU A 124 -6.50 22.54 10.30
C LEU A 124 -6.60 23.52 9.14
N TYR A 125 -7.73 23.64 8.45
CA TYR A 125 -7.88 24.60 7.36
C TYR A 125 -7.72 26.05 7.84
N THR A 126 -8.23 26.42 9.02
CA THR A 126 -8.05 27.76 9.59
C THR A 126 -6.63 28.01 10.10
N ALA A 127 -5.99 27.03 10.76
CA ALA A 127 -4.60 27.14 11.21
C ALA A 127 -3.57 27.10 10.06
N GLU A 128 -3.80 26.22 9.08
CA GLU A 128 -2.99 26.09 7.87
C GLU A 128 -3.31 27.15 6.83
N LYS A 129 -4.41 27.90 6.89
CA LYS A 129 -4.58 29.10 6.05
C LYS A 129 -3.38 30.04 6.22
N ASN A 130 -2.86 30.17 7.44
CA ASN A 130 -1.68 30.98 7.74
C ASN A 130 -0.37 30.22 7.55
N ASN A 131 -0.31 28.92 7.87
CA ASN A 131 0.91 28.10 7.71
C ASN A 131 1.18 27.61 6.29
N LEU A 132 0.16 27.37 5.49
CA LEU A 132 0.32 27.21 4.06
C LEU A 132 0.87 28.53 3.49
N VAL A 133 0.34 29.70 3.87
CA VAL A 133 0.90 31.01 3.46
C VAL A 133 2.37 31.22 3.92
N SER A 134 2.78 30.71 5.09
CA SER A 134 4.15 30.89 5.61
C SER A 134 5.14 29.82 5.13
N ALA A 135 4.77 28.54 5.04
CA ALA A 135 5.55 27.49 4.37
C ALA A 135 5.70 27.76 2.86
N ARG A 136 4.73 28.46 2.25
CA ARG A 136 4.78 29.03 0.89
C ARG A 136 5.82 30.17 0.72
N ARG A 137 6.38 30.73 1.80
CA ARG A 137 7.44 31.77 1.74
C ARG A 137 8.86 31.20 1.90
N THR A 138 9.02 30.03 2.52
CA THR A 138 10.33 29.51 2.93
C THR A 138 10.85 28.36 2.07
N MET A 139 10.02 27.70 1.26
CA MET A 139 10.49 26.73 0.26
C MET A 139 10.88 27.44 -1.04
N THR A 140 12.19 27.55 -1.28
CA THR A 140 12.84 28.25 -2.39
C THR A 140 12.67 27.59 -3.78
N SER A 141 11.65 26.76 -4.00
CA SER A 141 11.26 26.36 -5.35
C SER A 141 9.85 25.77 -5.39
N ILE A 142 9.05 26.27 -6.33
CA ILE A 142 7.80 25.73 -6.91
C ILE A 142 6.48 26.40 -6.45
N HIS A 143 6.15 27.46 -7.21
CA HIS A 143 4.83 27.83 -7.78
C HIS A 143 3.87 28.64 -6.89
N TRP A 144 4.06 29.96 -6.93
CA TRP A 144 3.02 30.94 -6.66
C TRP A 144 2.83 31.84 -7.90
N PRO A 145 1.60 32.20 -8.30
CA PRO A 145 0.31 31.96 -7.64
C PRO A 145 -0.38 30.64 -8.01
N LEU A 146 -1.29 30.19 -7.13
CA LEU A 146 -2.22 29.09 -7.41
C LEU A 146 -2.98 29.33 -8.71
N GLU A 147 -3.35 28.25 -9.39
CA GLU A 147 -4.21 28.33 -10.55
C GLU A 147 -5.57 28.95 -10.19
N GLY A 148 -6.12 29.72 -11.14
CA GLY A 148 -7.44 30.31 -11.00
C GLY A 148 -8.53 29.24 -10.95
N PHE A 149 -9.68 29.55 -10.33
CA PHE A 149 -10.80 28.62 -10.22
C PHE A 149 -11.27 28.08 -11.58
N LYS A 150 -11.18 28.89 -12.65
CA LYS A 150 -11.47 28.45 -14.02
C LYS A 150 -10.55 27.30 -14.46
N THR A 151 -9.25 27.43 -14.26
CA THR A 151 -8.27 26.38 -14.59
C THR A 151 -8.48 25.15 -13.71
N THR A 152 -8.79 25.33 -12.43
CA THR A 152 -9.12 24.22 -11.53
C THR A 152 -10.33 23.45 -12.01
N LEU A 153 -11.37 24.18 -12.43
CA LEU A 153 -12.58 23.61 -12.99
C LEU A 153 -12.29 22.82 -14.28
N GLU A 154 -11.52 23.38 -15.21
CA GLU A 154 -11.17 22.70 -16.46
C GLU A 154 -10.47 21.36 -16.18
N TYR A 155 -9.50 21.33 -15.27
CA TYR A 155 -8.86 20.07 -14.83
C TYR A 155 -9.82 19.12 -14.13
N ALA A 156 -10.74 19.63 -13.32
CA ALA A 156 -11.74 18.81 -12.65
C ALA A 156 -12.69 18.14 -13.64
N LEU A 157 -13.19 18.91 -14.61
CA LEU A 157 -14.07 18.41 -15.67
C LEU A 157 -13.33 17.38 -16.52
N ALA A 158 -12.07 17.63 -16.89
CA ALA A 158 -11.27 16.66 -17.65
C ALA A 158 -11.06 15.36 -16.85
N ALA A 159 -10.68 15.44 -15.58
CA ALA A 159 -10.49 14.27 -14.72
C ALA A 159 -11.79 13.47 -14.53
N SER A 160 -12.92 14.15 -14.32
CA SER A 160 -14.23 13.51 -14.20
C SER A 160 -14.67 12.86 -15.52
N ALA A 161 -14.51 13.56 -16.65
CA ALA A 161 -14.82 13.02 -17.98
C ALA A 161 -14.02 11.74 -18.26
N ILE A 162 -12.72 11.76 -17.98
CA ILE A 162 -11.84 10.59 -18.09
C ILE A 162 -12.34 9.44 -17.19
N GLN A 163 -12.61 9.73 -15.91
CA GLN A 163 -13.06 8.72 -14.96
C GLN A 163 -14.39 8.08 -15.36
N ARG A 164 -15.30 8.86 -15.95
CA ARG A 164 -16.62 8.42 -16.41
C ARG A 164 -16.61 7.83 -17.81
N GLY A 165 -15.52 7.97 -18.57
CA GLY A 165 -15.45 7.61 -19.99
C GLY A 165 -16.22 8.56 -20.92
N ASP A 166 -16.54 9.77 -20.46
CA ASP A 166 -17.23 10.79 -21.24
C ASP A 166 -16.28 11.43 -22.27
N CYS A 167 -16.17 10.79 -23.42
CA CYS A 167 -15.28 11.24 -24.49
C CYS A 167 -15.78 12.53 -25.16
N ILE A 168 -17.08 12.84 -25.10
CA ILE A 168 -17.65 14.06 -25.72
C ILE A 168 -17.24 15.28 -24.90
N GLN A 169 -17.41 15.20 -23.57
CA GLN A 169 -16.97 16.27 -22.68
C GLN A 169 -15.45 16.45 -22.76
N LEU A 170 -14.69 15.35 -22.78
CA LEU A 170 -13.24 15.42 -22.90
C LEU A 170 -12.79 16.03 -24.23
N GLN A 171 -13.39 15.63 -25.35
CA GLN A 171 -13.14 16.20 -26.69
C GLN A 171 -13.37 17.71 -26.67
N THR A 172 -14.52 18.16 -26.15
CA THR A 172 -14.85 19.59 -26.06
C THR A 172 -13.81 20.38 -25.26
N LEU A 173 -13.24 19.80 -24.20
CA LEU A 173 -12.20 20.44 -23.40
C LEU A 173 -10.85 20.48 -24.12
N LEU A 174 -10.48 19.41 -24.83
CA LEU A 174 -9.28 19.35 -25.65
C LEU A 174 -9.33 20.35 -26.81
N ASP A 175 -10.48 20.49 -27.46
CA ASP A 175 -10.71 21.48 -28.53
C ASP A 175 -10.56 22.93 -28.04
N ARG A 176 -10.85 23.17 -26.75
CA ARG A 176 -10.63 24.47 -26.10
C ARG A 176 -9.17 24.72 -25.70
N GLY A 177 -8.28 23.75 -25.94
CA GLY A 177 -6.85 23.88 -25.66
C GLY A 177 -6.45 23.64 -24.20
N ILE A 178 -7.22 22.83 -23.44
CA ILE A 178 -6.81 22.46 -22.07
C ILE A 178 -5.45 21.74 -22.08
N ASP A 179 -4.54 22.13 -21.19
CA ASP A 179 -3.27 21.42 -20.99
C ASP A 179 -3.49 20.15 -20.15
N ILE A 180 -3.73 19.02 -20.81
CA ILE A 180 -3.94 17.73 -20.12
C ILE A 180 -2.72 17.25 -19.30
N THR A 181 -1.54 17.83 -19.54
CA THR A 181 -0.30 17.51 -18.83
C THR A 181 -0.05 18.41 -17.61
N GLY A 182 -0.87 19.44 -17.45
CA GLY A 182 -0.79 20.40 -16.36
C GLY A 182 -1.16 19.79 -15.00
N HIS A 183 -0.57 20.34 -13.94
CA HIS A 183 -0.87 19.98 -12.57
C HIS A 183 -1.86 20.97 -11.97
N SER A 184 -2.89 20.45 -11.29
CA SER A 184 -3.72 21.24 -10.38
C SER A 184 -3.18 21.10 -8.97
N ASP A 185 -2.69 22.19 -8.38
CA ASP A 185 -2.26 22.22 -6.98
C ASP A 185 -3.47 22.03 -6.04
N ARG A 186 -4.64 22.57 -6.41
CA ARG A 186 -5.87 22.49 -5.61
C ARG A 186 -6.47 21.09 -5.56
N LEU A 187 -6.33 20.32 -6.64
CA LEU A 187 -6.86 18.96 -6.77
C LEU A 187 -5.79 17.87 -6.63
N ALA A 188 -4.52 18.26 -6.52
CA ALA A 188 -3.37 17.36 -6.49
C ALA A 188 -3.40 16.28 -7.61
N LEU A 189 -3.74 16.70 -8.83
CA LEU A 189 -3.88 15.79 -9.98
C LEU A 189 -3.25 16.33 -11.25
N VAL A 190 -2.94 15.41 -12.16
CA VAL A 190 -2.64 15.67 -13.56
C VAL A 190 -3.68 14.90 -14.36
N PRO A 191 -4.49 15.51 -15.23
CA PRO A 191 -5.54 14.79 -15.96
C PRO A 191 -5.00 13.59 -16.77
N LEU A 192 -3.82 13.74 -17.39
CA LEU A 192 -3.15 12.65 -18.09
C LEU A 192 -2.76 11.48 -17.18
N ASP A 193 -2.44 11.71 -15.89
CA ASP A 193 -2.23 10.63 -14.91
C ASP A 193 -3.52 9.85 -14.68
N VAL A 194 -4.67 10.53 -14.61
CA VAL A 194 -5.98 9.90 -14.44
C VAL A 194 -6.30 9.02 -15.65
N ALA A 195 -6.05 9.53 -16.86
CA ALA A 195 -6.25 8.78 -18.09
C ALA A 195 -5.33 7.55 -18.16
N ALA A 196 -4.04 7.72 -17.86
CA ALA A 196 -3.12 6.61 -17.84
C ALA A 196 -3.55 5.52 -16.84
N LYS A 197 -4.05 5.91 -15.67
CA LYS A 197 -4.45 4.96 -14.61
C LYS A 197 -5.78 4.25 -14.87
N LYS A 198 -6.77 4.98 -15.37
CA LYS A 198 -8.18 4.53 -15.38
C LYS A 198 -8.90 4.75 -16.71
N GLY A 199 -8.29 5.46 -17.65
CA GLY A 199 -8.93 5.84 -18.91
C GLY A 199 -9.33 4.63 -19.73
N SER A 200 -10.53 4.69 -20.30
CA SER A 200 -11.04 3.70 -21.23
C SER A 200 -10.25 3.68 -22.55
N LYS A 201 -10.41 2.63 -23.35
CA LYS A 201 -9.84 2.55 -24.70
C LYS A 201 -10.13 3.82 -25.52
N ALA A 202 -11.40 4.23 -25.57
CA ALA A 202 -11.85 5.40 -26.32
C ALA A 202 -11.21 6.70 -25.80
N THR A 203 -11.11 6.84 -24.48
CA THR A 203 -10.44 7.99 -23.83
C THR A 203 -8.97 8.07 -24.24
N ILE A 204 -8.27 6.93 -24.28
CA ILE A 204 -6.86 6.89 -24.67
C ILE A 204 -6.67 7.16 -26.16
N GLU A 205 -7.52 6.57 -27.02
CA GLU A 205 -7.52 6.84 -28.47
C GLU A 205 -7.73 8.32 -28.75
N LEU A 206 -8.67 8.95 -28.05
CA LEU A 206 -8.94 10.38 -28.13
C LEU A 206 -7.70 11.23 -27.77
N LEU A 207 -7.04 10.92 -26.65
CA LEU A 207 -5.83 11.64 -26.23
C LEU A 207 -4.66 11.46 -27.21
N VAL A 208 -4.50 10.25 -27.77
CA VAL A 208 -3.50 9.97 -28.80
C VAL A 208 -3.80 10.76 -30.08
N ALA A 209 -5.07 10.86 -30.49
CA ALA A 209 -5.48 11.64 -31.65
C ALA A 209 -5.18 13.15 -31.50
N HIS A 210 -5.25 13.67 -30.27
CA HIS A 210 -4.90 15.06 -29.93
C HIS A 210 -3.40 15.29 -29.76
N GLY A 211 -2.55 14.30 -30.07
CA GLY A 211 -1.10 14.46 -30.01
C GLY A 211 -0.55 14.64 -28.60
N CYS A 212 -1.22 14.10 -27.57
CA CYS A 212 -0.73 14.15 -26.20
C CYS A 212 0.72 13.61 -26.12
N PRO A 213 1.61 14.24 -25.35
CA PRO A 213 3.01 13.83 -25.33
C PRO A 213 3.20 12.53 -24.54
N MET A 214 4.07 11.64 -25.03
CA MET A 214 4.43 10.42 -24.31
C MET A 214 5.16 10.72 -22.99
N LYS A 215 5.93 11.82 -22.93
CA LYS A 215 6.72 12.23 -21.77
C LYS A 215 6.11 13.50 -21.17
N TYR A 216 5.87 13.48 -19.87
CA TYR A 216 5.33 14.62 -19.13
C TYR A 216 5.84 14.61 -17.69
N ARG A 217 5.50 15.65 -16.91
CA ARG A 217 5.82 15.70 -15.47
C ARG A 217 4.61 15.22 -14.68
N SER A 218 4.80 14.17 -13.89
CA SER A 218 3.79 13.65 -12.96
C SER A 218 4.24 13.95 -11.53
N TYR A 219 3.30 14.38 -10.69
CA TYR A 219 3.56 14.62 -9.28
C TYR A 219 3.65 13.29 -8.50
N LYS A 220 4.66 13.15 -7.63
CA LYS A 220 4.82 11.96 -6.78
C LYS A 220 4.73 12.34 -5.30
N THR A 221 3.59 12.02 -4.69
CA THR A 221 3.27 12.29 -3.27
C THR A 221 4.31 11.79 -2.28
N ARG A 222 4.90 10.62 -2.51
CA ARG A 222 5.89 10.01 -1.58
C ARG A 222 7.16 10.84 -1.40
N HIS A 223 7.44 11.78 -2.29
CA HIS A 223 8.67 12.53 -2.27
C HIS A 223 8.51 14.03 -2.55
N TYR A 224 7.27 14.51 -2.65
CA TYR A 224 6.95 15.93 -2.88
C TYR A 224 7.73 16.54 -4.05
N TYR A 225 7.93 15.79 -5.15
CA TYR A 225 8.60 16.26 -6.36
C TYR A 225 7.90 15.79 -7.64
N PHE A 226 8.17 16.50 -8.74
CA PHE A 226 7.73 16.12 -10.10
C PHE A 226 8.75 15.20 -10.76
N ASP A 227 8.32 14.01 -11.18
CA ASP A 227 9.16 13.07 -11.92
C ASP A 227 8.84 13.10 -13.43
N LYS A 228 9.87 13.03 -14.26
CA LYS A 228 9.71 12.85 -15.70
C LYS A 228 9.16 11.45 -15.95
N THR A 229 7.87 11.37 -16.22
CA THR A 229 7.13 10.11 -16.37
C THR A 229 6.79 9.87 -17.83
N LYS A 230 6.73 8.60 -18.24
CA LYS A 230 6.13 8.21 -19.52
C LYS A 230 4.72 7.69 -19.29
N VAL A 231 3.80 8.03 -20.20
CA VAL A 231 2.40 7.54 -20.14
C VAL A 231 2.38 6.00 -20.08
N THR A 232 3.24 5.33 -20.86
CA THR A 232 3.38 3.86 -20.86
C THR A 232 3.85 3.31 -19.51
N ASP A 233 4.74 4.01 -18.80
CA ASP A 233 5.20 3.58 -17.46
C ASP A 233 4.04 3.64 -16.46
N MET A 234 3.25 4.71 -16.51
CA MET A 234 2.11 4.90 -15.63
C MET A 234 1.03 3.85 -15.89
N MET A 235 0.64 3.65 -17.15
CA MET A 235 -0.33 2.62 -17.56
C MET A 235 0.11 1.23 -17.14
N ALA A 236 1.40 0.90 -17.35
CA ALA A 236 1.95 -0.39 -16.95
C ALA A 236 1.92 -0.58 -15.42
N GLN A 237 2.32 0.44 -14.66
CA GLN A 237 2.35 0.38 -13.21
C GLN A 237 0.94 0.37 -12.57
N SER A 238 -0.07 0.94 -13.23
CA SER A 238 -1.46 0.96 -12.76
C SER A 238 -2.32 -0.16 -13.30
N GLY A 239 -1.82 -0.92 -14.28
CA GLY A 239 -2.52 -2.06 -14.86
C GLY A 239 -3.53 -1.69 -15.95
N ASN A 240 -3.38 -0.54 -16.60
CA ASN A 240 -4.18 -0.17 -17.76
C ASN A 240 -3.56 -0.79 -19.04
N ASP A 241 -3.67 -2.11 -19.18
CA ASP A 241 -3.17 -2.88 -20.32
C ASP A 241 -3.86 -2.48 -21.63
N ILE A 242 -5.16 -2.17 -21.60
CA ILE A 242 -5.94 -1.73 -22.76
C ILE A 242 -5.39 -0.39 -23.28
N GLY A 243 -5.24 0.60 -22.41
CA GLY A 243 -4.65 1.90 -22.76
C GLY A 243 -3.20 1.77 -23.22
N LEU A 244 -2.43 0.91 -22.53
CA LEU A 244 -1.04 0.63 -22.90
C LEU A 244 -0.94 0.04 -24.31
N LYS A 245 -1.84 -0.88 -24.68
CA LYS A 245 -1.91 -1.49 -26.01
C LYS A 245 -2.13 -0.43 -27.09
N VAL A 246 -3.11 0.47 -26.90
CA VAL A 246 -3.38 1.57 -27.84
C VAL A 246 -2.12 2.43 -28.05
N TRP A 247 -1.43 2.80 -26.96
CA TRP A 247 -0.20 3.59 -27.05
C TRP A 247 0.94 2.84 -27.75
N ILE A 248 1.17 1.57 -27.43
CA ILE A 248 2.22 0.77 -28.08
C ILE A 248 1.91 0.62 -29.57
N ASP A 249 0.67 0.31 -29.94
CA ASP A 249 0.27 0.15 -31.35
C ASP A 249 0.44 1.46 -32.13
N ARG A 250 0.15 2.61 -31.52
CA ARG A 250 0.43 3.93 -32.11
C ARG A 250 1.92 4.15 -32.34
N LEU A 251 2.76 3.85 -31.34
CA LEU A 251 4.20 4.06 -31.41
C LEU A 251 4.87 3.17 -32.46
N VAL A 252 4.43 1.92 -32.58
CA VAL A 252 4.89 1.00 -33.63
C VAL A 252 4.56 1.52 -35.03
N LYS A 253 3.39 2.16 -35.19
CA LYS A 253 3.01 2.80 -36.47
C LYS A 253 3.87 4.04 -36.80
N ASP A 254 4.31 4.79 -35.79
CA ASP A 254 5.17 5.97 -35.99
C ASP A 254 6.63 5.62 -36.29
N GLY A 255 7.06 4.39 -35.99
CA GLY A 255 8.41 3.93 -36.28
C GLY A 255 8.88 2.78 -35.39
N PRO A 256 10.13 2.33 -35.56
CA PRO A 256 10.68 1.20 -34.81
C PRO A 256 10.79 1.54 -33.31
N MET A 257 10.05 0.81 -32.48
CA MET A 257 9.97 1.09 -31.05
C MET A 257 11.13 0.47 -30.27
N HIS A 258 12.08 1.29 -29.78
CA HIS A 258 13.30 0.79 -29.15
C HIS A 258 13.06 -0.27 -28.04
N PRO A 259 13.77 -1.44 -28.05
CA PRO A 259 13.60 -2.52 -27.05
C PRO A 259 13.72 -2.08 -25.58
N LYS A 260 14.52 -1.04 -25.30
CA LYS A 260 14.71 -0.47 -23.95
C LYS A 260 13.40 0.09 -23.38
N LEU A 261 12.50 0.59 -24.23
CA LEU A 261 11.20 1.10 -23.81
C LEU A 261 10.31 -0.05 -23.32
N LEU A 262 10.15 -1.12 -24.11
CA LEU A 262 9.39 -2.31 -23.70
C LEU A 262 9.93 -2.95 -22.45
N LYS A 263 11.26 -3.11 -22.34
CA LYS A 263 11.90 -3.62 -21.11
C LYS A 263 11.55 -2.78 -19.89
N ARG A 264 11.59 -1.45 -20.01
CA ARG A 264 11.18 -0.56 -18.91
C ARG A 264 9.70 -0.71 -18.58
N THR A 265 8.83 -0.76 -19.58
CA THR A 265 7.38 -0.96 -19.40
C THR A 265 7.09 -2.30 -18.69
N MET A 266 7.81 -3.37 -19.05
CA MET A 266 7.75 -4.67 -18.37
C MET A 266 8.09 -4.55 -16.88
N VAL A 267 9.21 -3.87 -16.55
CA VAL A 267 9.59 -3.62 -15.14
C VAL A 267 8.51 -2.84 -14.39
N ARG A 268 7.84 -1.87 -15.05
CA ARG A 268 6.73 -1.12 -14.44
C ARG A 268 5.50 -1.98 -14.21
N GLY A 269 5.16 -2.88 -15.15
CA GLY A 269 4.11 -3.88 -14.96
C GLY A 269 4.41 -4.84 -13.80
N VAL A 270 5.67 -5.26 -13.67
CA VAL A 270 6.14 -6.10 -12.55
C VAL A 270 5.99 -5.35 -11.22
N LEU A 271 6.41 -4.08 -11.17
CA LEU A 271 6.26 -3.23 -9.99
C LEU A 271 4.79 -3.07 -9.57
N GLY A 272 3.88 -2.91 -10.53
CA GLY A 272 2.44 -2.81 -10.26
C GLY A 272 1.76 -4.14 -9.95
N GLY A 273 2.38 -5.27 -10.28
CA GLY A 273 1.80 -6.59 -10.09
C GLY A 273 0.82 -7.02 -11.19
N HIS A 274 0.82 -6.35 -12.35
CA HIS A 274 -0.22 -6.49 -13.37
C HIS A 274 0.15 -7.51 -14.45
N VAL A 275 -0.28 -8.76 -14.28
CA VAL A 275 0.07 -9.88 -15.18
C VAL A 275 -0.39 -9.64 -16.63
N GLU A 276 -1.54 -9.01 -16.87
CA GLU A 276 -2.01 -8.73 -18.25
C GLU A 276 -1.10 -7.73 -18.98
N VAL A 277 -0.51 -6.76 -18.25
CA VAL A 277 0.54 -5.88 -18.79
C VAL A 277 1.77 -6.69 -19.16
N LEU A 278 2.19 -7.64 -18.33
CA LEU A 278 3.35 -8.50 -18.62
C LEU A 278 3.13 -9.30 -19.90
N LYS A 279 1.96 -9.94 -20.05
CA LYS A 279 1.61 -10.71 -21.25
C LYS A 279 1.62 -9.82 -22.50
N LEU A 280 0.96 -8.67 -22.45
CA LEU A 280 0.92 -7.72 -23.55
C LEU A 280 2.32 -7.28 -23.97
N VAL A 281 3.16 -6.89 -23.00
CA VAL A 281 4.51 -6.39 -23.28
C VAL A 281 5.42 -7.51 -23.80
N GLN A 282 5.29 -8.74 -23.28
CA GLN A 282 5.97 -9.92 -23.80
C GLN A 282 5.59 -10.20 -25.25
N GLU A 283 4.29 -10.31 -25.55
CA GLU A 283 3.77 -10.58 -26.90
C GLU A 283 4.27 -9.53 -27.90
N LYS A 284 4.21 -8.25 -27.53
CA LYS A 284 4.71 -7.16 -28.37
C LYS A 284 6.22 -7.20 -28.56
N PHE A 285 6.98 -7.60 -27.54
CA PHE A 285 8.43 -7.73 -27.67
C PHE A 285 8.78 -8.89 -28.60
N GLU A 286 8.16 -10.05 -28.41
CA GLU A 286 8.40 -11.25 -29.23
C GLU A 286 8.06 -11.03 -30.70
N ALA A 287 6.93 -10.37 -30.98
CA ALA A 287 6.53 -10.03 -32.33
C ALA A 287 7.52 -9.10 -33.05
N LEU A 288 8.22 -8.23 -32.30
CA LEU A 288 9.14 -7.23 -32.88
C LEU A 288 10.61 -7.67 -32.88
N TYR A 289 11.03 -8.46 -31.88
CA TYR A 289 12.44 -8.71 -31.56
C TYR A 289 12.76 -10.17 -31.24
N GLY A 290 11.77 -11.06 -31.23
CA GLY A 290 11.93 -12.44 -30.76
C GLY A 290 11.99 -12.54 -29.23
N ASN A 291 12.42 -13.70 -28.71
CA ASN A 291 12.38 -13.97 -27.28
C ASN A 291 13.29 -12.98 -26.49
N PRO A 292 12.76 -12.21 -25.52
CA PRO A 292 13.54 -11.25 -24.74
C PRO A 292 14.55 -11.89 -23.77
N GLY A 293 14.38 -13.16 -23.38
CA GLY A 293 15.23 -13.85 -22.40
C GLY A 293 15.33 -13.11 -21.05
N TRP A 294 14.31 -12.36 -20.67
CA TRP A 294 14.35 -11.46 -19.51
C TRP A 294 13.72 -12.05 -18.24
N ASP A 295 13.21 -13.28 -18.28
CA ASP A 295 12.39 -13.84 -17.20
C ASP A 295 13.13 -13.90 -15.87
N ALA A 296 14.43 -14.25 -15.88
CA ALA A 296 15.28 -14.18 -14.68
C ALA A 296 15.38 -12.76 -14.10
N HIS A 297 15.48 -11.74 -14.97
CA HIS A 297 15.51 -10.34 -14.55
C HIS A 297 14.15 -9.87 -14.02
N MET A 298 13.05 -10.29 -14.66
CA MET A 298 11.70 -9.93 -14.22
C MET A 298 11.32 -10.61 -12.92
N LEU A 299 11.77 -11.85 -12.71
CA LEU A 299 11.63 -12.55 -11.43
C LEU A 299 12.37 -11.81 -10.33
N ASP A 300 13.63 -11.43 -10.58
CA ASP A 300 14.42 -10.68 -9.63
C ASP A 300 13.75 -9.33 -9.26
N HIS A 301 13.22 -8.58 -10.23
CA HIS A 301 12.43 -7.37 -9.95
C HIS A 301 11.16 -7.68 -9.14
N ALA A 302 10.42 -8.72 -9.49
CA ALA A 302 9.19 -9.11 -8.79
C ALA A 302 9.46 -9.47 -7.32
N ILE A 303 10.58 -10.15 -7.04
CA ILE A 303 11.02 -10.47 -5.68
C ILE A 303 11.37 -9.20 -4.89
N ARG A 304 12.12 -8.26 -5.51
CA ARG A 304 12.50 -7.00 -4.84
C ARG A 304 11.30 -6.11 -4.51
N TYR A 305 10.30 -6.08 -5.39
CA TYR A 305 9.10 -5.26 -5.22
C TYR A 305 8.01 -5.94 -4.41
N GLY A 306 8.10 -7.26 -4.22
CA GLY A 306 7.05 -8.04 -3.57
C GLY A 306 5.84 -8.21 -4.46
N SER A 307 6.00 -8.54 -5.72
CA SER A 307 4.86 -8.70 -6.64
C SER A 307 4.56 -10.18 -6.85
N LEU A 308 3.68 -10.75 -6.02
CA LEU A 308 3.39 -12.19 -6.00
C LEU A 308 2.80 -12.71 -7.32
N ASP A 309 1.90 -11.96 -7.96
CA ASP A 309 1.24 -12.43 -9.18
C ASP A 309 2.20 -12.48 -10.39
N PRO A 310 3.09 -11.50 -10.61
CA PRO A 310 4.21 -11.66 -11.53
C PRO A 310 5.10 -12.87 -11.23
N ILE A 311 5.43 -13.16 -9.96
CA ILE A 311 6.24 -14.34 -9.60
C ILE A 311 5.51 -15.62 -10.05
N LYS A 312 4.22 -15.76 -9.70
CA LYS A 312 3.40 -16.91 -10.12
C LYS A 312 3.28 -17.04 -11.63
N TYR A 313 3.16 -15.92 -12.35
CA TYR A 313 3.11 -15.92 -13.80
C TYR A 313 4.42 -16.41 -14.41
N LEU A 314 5.56 -15.88 -13.96
CA LEU A 314 6.88 -16.26 -14.46
C LEU A 314 7.20 -17.74 -14.19
N PHE A 315 6.86 -18.27 -13.01
CA PHE A 315 7.04 -19.70 -12.70
C PHE A 315 6.20 -20.60 -13.62
N ARG A 316 4.97 -20.19 -13.97
CA ARG A 316 4.11 -20.94 -14.90
C ARG A 316 4.66 -21.01 -16.32
N ARG A 317 5.54 -20.08 -16.72
CA ARG A 317 6.21 -20.14 -18.02
C ARG A 317 7.28 -21.24 -18.09
N GLY A 318 7.78 -21.70 -16.94
CA GLY A 318 8.79 -22.77 -16.86
C GLY A 318 10.23 -22.34 -17.16
N GLU A 319 10.48 -21.08 -17.55
CA GLU A 319 11.83 -20.56 -17.81
C GLU A 319 12.60 -20.22 -16.52
N VAL A 320 11.90 -20.09 -15.40
CA VAL A 320 12.47 -19.72 -14.10
C VAL A 320 11.85 -20.52 -12.95
N ASP A 321 12.60 -20.66 -11.88
CA ASP A 321 12.26 -21.43 -10.69
C ASP A 321 12.68 -20.72 -9.39
N ALA A 322 12.58 -21.42 -8.26
CA ALA A 322 12.93 -20.91 -6.94
C ALA A 322 14.44 -20.68 -6.70
N HIS A 323 15.30 -21.13 -7.61
CA HIS A 323 16.75 -21.03 -7.54
C HIS A 323 17.33 -20.08 -8.59
N THR A 324 16.50 -19.60 -9.52
CA THR A 324 16.90 -18.74 -10.63
C THR A 324 17.52 -17.43 -10.14
N ARG A 325 18.66 -17.08 -10.73
CA ARG A 325 19.44 -15.88 -10.38
C ARG A 325 19.86 -15.15 -11.65
N THR A 326 19.97 -13.83 -11.55
CA THR A 326 20.54 -12.98 -12.61
C THR A 326 22.05 -13.08 -12.73
N SER A 327 22.74 -13.48 -11.65
CA SER A 327 24.19 -13.69 -11.60
C SER A 327 24.55 -14.80 -10.59
N PRO A 328 25.70 -15.49 -10.74
CA PRO A 328 26.17 -16.44 -9.73
C PRO A 328 26.34 -15.82 -8.33
N SER A 329 26.75 -14.54 -8.25
CA SER A 329 27.00 -13.83 -7.00
C SER A 329 25.73 -13.42 -6.23
N ASP A 330 24.54 -13.72 -6.75
CA ASP A 330 23.38 -12.84 -6.59
C ASP A 330 22.35 -13.18 -5.52
N ARG A 331 22.60 -13.95 -4.46
CA ARG A 331 21.57 -14.48 -3.53
C ARG A 331 20.38 -15.22 -4.18
N MET A 332 20.00 -16.32 -3.56
CA MET A 332 18.78 -17.05 -3.89
C MET A 332 17.55 -16.14 -3.69
N PRO A 333 16.49 -16.29 -4.51
CA PRO A 333 15.27 -15.51 -4.41
C PRO A 333 14.70 -15.40 -2.98
N LEU A 334 14.67 -16.51 -2.23
CA LEU A 334 14.19 -16.53 -0.85
C LEU A 334 15.03 -15.64 0.09
N LEU A 335 16.36 -15.75 0.03
CA LEU A 335 17.24 -14.92 0.85
C LEU A 335 17.22 -13.45 0.42
N LYS A 336 17.12 -13.19 -0.88
CA LYS A 336 17.00 -11.83 -1.43
C LYS A 336 15.74 -11.13 -0.90
N LEU A 337 14.61 -11.83 -0.92
CA LEU A 337 13.34 -11.36 -0.36
C LEU A 337 13.46 -10.98 1.13
N LEU A 338 14.04 -11.86 1.93
CA LEU A 338 14.16 -11.69 3.39
C LEU A 338 15.15 -10.59 3.78
N CYS A 339 16.23 -10.41 3.01
CA CYS A 339 17.21 -9.35 3.24
C CYS A 339 16.77 -7.97 2.73
N GLY A 340 15.73 -7.92 1.90
CA GLY A 340 15.16 -6.68 1.38
C GLY A 340 14.43 -5.86 2.43
N ARG A 341 13.91 -4.69 2.01
CA ARG A 341 13.04 -3.87 2.86
C ARG A 341 11.77 -4.64 3.21
N PRO A 342 11.19 -4.46 4.42
CA PRO A 342 9.90 -5.04 4.77
C PRO A 342 8.84 -4.68 3.73
N ILE A 343 8.14 -5.69 3.22
CA ILE A 343 7.04 -5.57 2.27
C ILE A 343 5.85 -6.36 2.82
N GLN A 344 4.64 -5.84 2.61
CA GLN A 344 3.44 -6.33 3.29
C GLN A 344 3.11 -7.80 2.98
N ASN A 345 3.35 -8.25 1.76
CA ASN A 345 3.03 -9.59 1.28
C ASN A 345 4.22 -10.57 1.28
N ARG A 346 5.30 -10.22 1.99
CA ARG A 346 6.47 -11.08 2.12
C ARG A 346 6.13 -12.50 2.58
N PRO A 347 5.27 -12.74 3.59
CA PRO A 347 4.96 -14.09 4.06
C PRO A 347 4.37 -14.99 2.96
N ASP A 348 3.51 -14.42 2.10
CA ASP A 348 2.89 -15.16 1.00
C ASP A 348 3.91 -15.54 -0.08
N ILE A 349 4.85 -14.66 -0.37
CA ILE A 349 5.94 -14.94 -1.31
C ILE A 349 6.89 -15.98 -0.72
N VAL A 350 7.24 -15.89 0.56
CA VAL A 350 8.04 -16.93 1.27
C VAL A 350 7.37 -18.29 1.14
N ARG A 351 6.07 -18.38 1.45
CA ARG A 351 5.30 -19.61 1.32
C ARG A 351 5.29 -20.13 -0.11
N PHE A 352 5.12 -19.25 -1.09
CA PHE A 352 5.10 -19.63 -2.50
C PHE A 352 6.46 -20.20 -2.95
N LEU A 353 7.57 -19.53 -2.63
CA LEU A 353 8.91 -19.99 -2.99
C LEU A 353 9.23 -21.36 -2.36
N LEU A 354 8.93 -21.55 -1.07
CA LEU A 354 9.16 -22.81 -0.37
C LEU A 354 8.33 -23.97 -0.95
N LYS A 355 7.06 -23.72 -1.31
CA LYS A 355 6.22 -24.71 -2.01
C LYS A 355 6.79 -25.11 -3.37
N ASN A 356 7.55 -24.23 -4.01
CA ASN A 356 8.16 -24.45 -5.32
C ASN A 356 9.67 -24.79 -5.21
N GLY A 357 10.09 -25.40 -4.10
CA GLY A 357 11.43 -25.99 -3.97
C GLY A 357 12.52 -25.09 -3.40
N ALA A 358 12.23 -23.86 -2.98
CA ALA A 358 13.23 -23.05 -2.30
C ALA A 358 13.73 -23.76 -1.02
N ASP A 359 15.04 -23.89 -0.86
CA ASP A 359 15.64 -24.50 0.33
C ASP A 359 15.44 -23.57 1.55
N PRO A 360 14.71 -23.99 2.60
CA PRO A 360 14.54 -23.20 3.83
C PRO A 360 15.85 -23.01 4.61
N ASN A 361 16.89 -23.78 4.29
CA ASN A 361 18.23 -23.73 4.88
C ASN A 361 19.28 -23.14 3.92
N GLY A 362 18.86 -22.74 2.73
CA GLY A 362 19.73 -22.22 1.67
C GLY A 362 20.49 -21.00 2.15
N ASN A 363 21.81 -21.02 2.01
CA ASN A 363 22.68 -19.93 2.42
C ASN A 363 23.52 -19.44 1.24
N ASP A 364 23.76 -18.13 1.18
CA ASP A 364 24.55 -17.51 0.12
C ASP A 364 25.76 -16.75 0.67
N PRO A 365 26.88 -16.72 -0.06
CA PRO A 365 28.01 -15.87 0.28
C PRO A 365 27.63 -14.38 0.24
N PRO A 366 28.29 -13.50 1.02
CA PRO A 366 29.48 -13.76 1.84
C PRO A 366 29.19 -14.18 3.29
N LYS A 367 27.96 -13.97 3.78
CA LYS A 367 27.56 -14.35 5.15
C LYS A 367 26.61 -15.53 5.01
N LYS A 368 27.07 -16.74 5.37
CA LYS A 368 26.32 -18.00 5.42
C LYS A 368 25.15 -17.97 6.43
N LYS A 369 24.30 -16.94 6.36
CA LYS A 369 23.12 -16.80 7.22
C LYS A 369 21.99 -17.61 6.60
N THR A 370 21.33 -18.40 7.43
CA THR A 370 20.12 -19.11 7.02
C THR A 370 18.95 -18.12 6.83
N PRO A 371 17.93 -18.47 6.02
CA PRO A 371 16.70 -17.69 5.88
C PRO A 371 16.05 -17.41 7.24
N LEU A 372 16.07 -18.40 8.14
CA LEU A 372 15.53 -18.27 9.49
C LEU A 372 16.27 -17.20 10.31
N GLU A 373 17.61 -17.21 10.30
CA GLU A 373 18.39 -16.18 10.98
C GLU A 373 18.08 -14.76 10.48
N VAL A 374 17.89 -14.61 9.16
CA VAL A 374 17.56 -13.32 8.56
C VAL A 374 16.18 -12.86 9.04
N ALA A 375 15.16 -13.73 8.97
CA ALA A 375 13.81 -13.42 9.42
C ALA A 375 13.77 -13.04 10.91
N VAL A 376 14.45 -13.80 11.78
CA VAL A 376 14.50 -13.52 13.22
C VAL A 376 15.23 -12.21 13.53
N LYS A 377 16.37 -11.93 12.88
CA LYS A 377 17.07 -10.63 13.02
C LYS A 377 16.22 -9.45 12.58
N ALA A 378 15.41 -9.64 11.53
CA ALA A 378 14.49 -8.64 11.03
C ALA A 378 13.19 -8.52 11.86
N LYS A 379 13.01 -9.33 12.91
CA LYS A 379 11.76 -9.48 13.69
C LYS A 379 10.55 -9.85 12.82
N ASP A 380 10.80 -10.52 11.70
CA ASP A 380 9.79 -11.01 10.76
C ASP A 380 9.31 -12.41 11.20
N PHE A 381 8.55 -12.41 12.29
CA PHE A 381 8.09 -13.61 12.98
C PHE A 381 7.13 -14.46 12.13
N GLU A 382 6.36 -13.83 11.24
CA GLU A 382 5.47 -14.55 10.34
C GLU A 382 6.27 -15.34 9.29
N SER A 383 7.25 -14.72 8.63
CA SER A 383 8.14 -15.43 7.71
C SER A 383 8.97 -16.50 8.43
N ALA A 384 9.42 -16.24 9.67
CA ALA A 384 10.11 -17.24 10.49
C ALA A 384 9.20 -18.45 10.81
N SER A 385 7.92 -18.22 11.13
CA SER A 385 6.93 -19.29 11.32
C SER A 385 6.80 -20.18 10.10
N ILE A 386 6.71 -19.55 8.93
CA ILE A 386 6.58 -20.27 7.66
C ILE A 386 7.86 -21.08 7.41
N LEU A 387 9.04 -20.48 7.55
CA LEU A 387 10.32 -21.19 7.38
C LEU A 387 10.43 -22.44 8.28
N LEU A 388 10.05 -22.33 9.56
CA LEU A 388 10.04 -23.46 10.49
C LEU A 388 9.06 -24.57 10.05
N LYS A 389 7.85 -24.20 9.59
CA LYS A 389 6.87 -25.16 9.07
C LYS A 389 7.39 -25.94 7.86
N TYR A 390 8.28 -25.34 7.07
CA TYR A 390 8.89 -25.97 5.90
C TYR A 390 10.25 -26.62 6.22
N GLY A 391 10.63 -26.76 7.49
CA GLY A 391 11.81 -27.51 7.91
C GLY A 391 13.10 -26.70 8.04
N ALA A 392 13.02 -25.39 8.26
CA ALA A 392 14.21 -24.59 8.58
C ALA A 392 14.87 -25.07 9.88
N ALA A 393 16.18 -25.33 9.81
CA ALA A 393 17.00 -25.75 10.93
C ALA A 393 17.20 -24.59 11.92
N VAL A 394 17.06 -24.91 13.20
CA VAL A 394 17.25 -23.94 14.29
C VAL A 394 18.64 -24.11 14.88
N ASP A 395 19.51 -23.11 14.73
CA ASP A 395 20.73 -23.03 15.51
C ASP A 395 20.42 -22.47 16.91
N PHE A 396 20.28 -23.38 17.86
CA PHE A 396 20.03 -23.03 19.25
C PHE A 396 21.17 -22.22 19.90
N LYS A 397 22.42 -22.39 19.47
CA LYS A 397 23.54 -21.59 20.01
C LYS A 397 23.41 -20.13 19.63
N TRP A 398 22.94 -19.85 18.41
CA TRP A 398 22.72 -18.50 17.92
C TRP A 398 21.44 -17.87 18.48
N ILE A 399 20.35 -18.64 18.60
CA ILE A 399 19.03 -18.11 18.97
C ILE A 399 18.86 -17.88 20.49
N MET A 400 19.56 -18.65 21.33
CA MET A 400 19.41 -18.57 22.80
C MET A 400 19.74 -17.20 23.40
N PRO A 401 20.84 -16.52 23.02
CA PRO A 401 21.11 -15.16 23.48
C PRO A 401 20.00 -14.15 23.12
N LEU A 402 19.27 -14.37 22.03
CA LEU A 402 18.18 -13.48 21.59
C LEU A 402 16.86 -13.74 22.34
N LEU A 403 16.63 -14.98 22.77
CA LEU A 403 15.51 -15.37 23.64
C LEU A 403 15.67 -14.85 25.06
N LEU A 404 16.91 -14.72 25.54
CA LEU A 404 17.23 -14.20 26.88
C LEU A 404 17.23 -12.65 26.95
N ASN A 405 16.98 -11.96 25.82
CA ASN A 405 16.90 -10.49 25.76
C ASN A 405 15.43 -10.03 25.67
N SER A 406 15.03 -9.06 26.49
CA SER A 406 13.63 -8.79 26.87
C SER A 406 12.71 -8.30 25.76
N GLN A 407 13.23 -7.82 24.62
CA GLN A 407 12.40 -7.22 23.56
C GLN A 407 12.03 -8.16 22.39
N THR A 408 12.56 -9.38 22.34
CA THR A 408 12.36 -10.32 21.21
C THR A 408 11.91 -11.72 21.64
N SER A 409 11.75 -11.95 22.94
CA SER A 409 11.68 -13.27 23.55
C SER A 409 10.34 -13.99 23.36
N ALA A 410 9.21 -13.34 23.59
CA ALA A 410 7.90 -14.01 23.65
C ALA A 410 7.44 -14.57 22.29
N ALA A 411 7.44 -13.77 21.23
CA ALA A 411 7.01 -14.22 19.90
C ALA A 411 7.95 -15.29 19.31
N LEU A 412 9.27 -15.13 19.51
CA LEU A 412 10.26 -16.10 19.07
C LEU A 412 10.15 -17.43 19.85
N ALA A 413 9.87 -17.38 21.15
CA ALA A 413 9.64 -18.56 21.98
C ALA A 413 8.38 -19.34 21.54
N GLN A 414 7.29 -18.64 21.21
CA GLN A 414 6.07 -19.26 20.70
C GLN A 414 6.29 -19.95 19.34
N LEU A 415 7.05 -19.32 18.44
CA LEU A 415 7.34 -19.85 17.11
C LEU A 415 8.16 -21.14 17.12
N LEU A 416 9.14 -21.23 18.01
CA LEU A 416 10.00 -22.39 18.13
C LEU A 416 9.29 -23.58 18.80
N TRP A 417 8.09 -23.38 19.38
CA TRP A 417 7.44 -24.38 20.24
C TRP A 417 5.90 -24.49 20.08
N PRO A 418 5.38 -24.77 18.87
CA PRO A 418 3.96 -24.88 18.61
C PRO A 418 3.42 -26.27 19.02
N GLY A 419 3.37 -26.60 20.32
CA GLY A 419 2.71 -27.83 20.79
C GLY A 419 3.25 -28.45 22.08
N ARG A 420 2.34 -29.04 22.87
CA ARG A 420 2.54 -29.61 24.21
C ARG A 420 3.54 -30.78 24.19
N HIS A 421 4.42 -30.84 25.20
CA HIS A 421 5.31 -31.99 25.50
C HIS A 421 6.65 -32.11 24.73
N SER A 422 7.55 -31.14 24.87
CA SER A 422 8.99 -31.48 24.74
C SER A 422 9.82 -30.78 25.81
N ARG A 423 10.37 -31.58 26.74
CA ARG A 423 11.44 -31.16 27.65
C ARG A 423 12.75 -31.26 26.87
N ARG A 424 13.44 -30.15 26.69
CA ARG A 424 14.78 -30.13 26.09
C ARG A 424 15.75 -29.41 27.02
N VAL A 425 16.87 -30.06 27.29
CA VAL A 425 17.96 -29.53 28.12
C VAL A 425 19.09 -29.07 27.20
N TYR A 426 19.57 -27.85 27.39
CA TYR A 426 20.58 -27.23 26.55
C TYR A 426 21.77 -26.78 27.37
N LYS A 427 22.99 -26.98 26.90
CA LYS A 427 24.21 -26.50 27.58
C LYS A 427 24.88 -25.42 26.74
N THR A 428 25.08 -24.22 27.31
CA THR A 428 25.88 -23.16 26.67
C THR A 428 26.63 -22.33 27.72
N ARG A 429 27.88 -21.97 27.43
CA ARG A 429 28.78 -21.21 28.34
C ARG A 429 28.82 -21.74 29.79
N GLY A 430 28.84 -23.07 29.95
CA GLY A 430 28.90 -23.72 31.26
C GLY A 430 27.57 -23.79 32.04
N LYS A 431 26.46 -23.29 31.48
CA LYS A 431 25.12 -23.31 32.10
C LYS A 431 24.18 -24.26 31.37
N SER A 432 23.30 -24.94 32.11
CA SER A 432 22.33 -25.90 31.61
C SER A 432 20.92 -25.30 31.68
N TYR A 433 20.32 -25.04 30.53
CA TYR A 433 18.99 -24.47 30.41
C TYR A 433 17.99 -25.60 30.22
N THR A 434 17.06 -25.76 31.15
CA THR A 434 15.97 -26.75 31.04
C THR A 434 14.68 -25.99 30.76
N LEU A 435 14.15 -26.12 29.55
CA LEU A 435 12.87 -25.53 29.22
C LEU A 435 11.76 -26.47 29.74
N CYS A 436 11.04 -26.03 30.77
CA CYS A 436 10.01 -26.82 31.45
C CYS A 436 8.62 -26.17 31.30
N ARG A 437 7.59 -26.98 31.00
CA ARG A 437 6.16 -26.56 30.99
C ARG A 437 5.39 -27.20 32.15
N GLU A 438 6.04 -27.46 33.28
CA GLU A 438 5.38 -28.06 34.45
C GLU A 438 4.53 -27.02 35.20
N ALA A 439 3.22 -27.26 35.26
CA ALA A 439 2.23 -26.36 35.87
C ALA A 439 2.54 -25.99 37.32
N LYS A 440 3.24 -26.85 38.06
CA LYS A 440 3.62 -26.64 39.46
C LYS A 440 4.65 -25.51 39.64
N ILE A 441 5.55 -25.33 38.68
CA ILE A 441 6.61 -24.30 38.71
C ILE A 441 6.08 -22.96 38.19
N ILE A 442 5.17 -22.98 37.22
CA ILE A 442 4.47 -21.78 36.70
C ILE A 442 3.65 -21.10 37.80
N ASN A 443 2.99 -21.86 38.67
CA ASN A 443 2.27 -21.32 39.82
C ASN A 443 3.18 -20.64 40.86
N ASN A 444 4.40 -21.16 41.07
CA ASN A 444 5.35 -20.55 42.01
C ASN A 444 5.86 -19.19 41.51
N VAL A 445 6.08 -19.02 40.20
CA VAL A 445 6.50 -17.74 39.61
C VAL A 445 5.34 -16.72 39.64
N GLY A 446 4.10 -17.15 39.40
CA GLY A 446 2.92 -16.30 39.57
C GLY A 446 2.80 -15.75 41.00
N ASN A 447 3.08 -16.59 42.01
CA ASN A 447 3.07 -16.19 43.41
C ASN A 447 4.17 -15.16 43.75
N VAL A 448 5.36 -15.25 43.14
CA VAL A 448 6.44 -14.26 43.32
C VAL A 448 6.04 -12.88 42.81
N PHE A 449 5.30 -12.78 41.69
CA PHE A 449 4.81 -11.48 41.20
C PHE A 449 3.72 -10.89 42.11
N LEU A 450 2.88 -11.73 42.72
CA LEU A 450 1.90 -11.31 43.73
C LEU A 450 2.60 -10.81 45.01
N GLU A 451 3.65 -11.48 45.47
CA GLU A 451 4.48 -11.05 46.61
C GLU A 451 5.21 -9.73 46.35
N LEU A 452 5.54 -9.44 45.08
CA LEU A 452 6.12 -8.15 44.64
C LEU A 452 5.06 -7.05 44.41
N GLY A 453 3.80 -7.28 44.79
CA GLY A 453 2.73 -6.27 44.81
C GLY A 453 1.93 -6.10 43.53
N TRP A 454 2.04 -7.04 42.58
CA TRP A 454 1.23 -7.01 41.35
C TRP A 454 -0.17 -7.58 41.59
N SER A 455 -1.16 -7.09 40.86
CA SER A 455 -2.55 -7.57 41.02
C SER A 455 -2.77 -8.91 40.31
N GLU A 456 -3.70 -9.74 40.81
CA GLU A 456 -4.04 -11.02 40.17
C GLU A 456 -4.50 -10.89 38.71
N GLN A 457 -5.10 -9.75 38.35
CA GLN A 457 -5.51 -9.48 36.97
C GLN A 457 -4.32 -9.20 36.05
N ASP A 458 -3.28 -8.51 36.56
CA ASP A 458 -2.06 -8.24 35.80
C ASP A 458 -1.26 -9.53 35.58
N VAL A 459 -1.15 -10.38 36.62
CA VAL A 459 -0.47 -11.67 36.52
C VAL A 459 -1.17 -12.63 35.56
N LYS A 460 -2.52 -12.66 35.56
CA LYS A 460 -3.31 -13.43 34.57
C LYS A 460 -3.22 -12.85 33.15
N GLY A 461 -3.08 -11.54 33.01
CA GLY A 461 -2.94 -10.83 31.73
C GLY A 461 -1.61 -11.10 31.02
N LEU A 462 -0.58 -11.54 31.74
CA LEU A 462 0.76 -11.83 31.19
C LEU A 462 0.82 -13.11 30.32
N GLY A 463 -0.15 -14.03 30.42
CA GLY A 463 -0.20 -15.23 29.59
C GLY A 463 1.07 -16.09 29.65
N ILE A 464 1.61 -16.32 30.86
CA ILE A 464 2.89 -17.02 31.06
C ILE A 464 2.71 -18.53 30.83
N ASP A 465 2.81 -18.94 29.56
CA ASP A 465 2.67 -20.35 29.15
C ASP A 465 4.01 -21.13 29.19
N HIS A 466 5.13 -20.45 29.44
CA HIS A 466 6.50 -21.00 29.31
C HIS A 466 7.49 -20.30 30.26
N PHE A 467 8.48 -21.03 30.79
CA PHE A 467 9.62 -20.48 31.54
C PHE A 467 10.94 -21.14 31.08
N ILE A 468 12.03 -20.37 31.05
CA ILE A 468 13.39 -20.89 30.82
C ILE A 468 14.04 -21.06 32.20
N ASP A 469 14.15 -22.30 32.67
CA ASP A 469 14.88 -22.58 33.90
C ASP A 469 16.39 -22.63 33.62
N VAL A 470 17.17 -21.90 34.41
CA VAL A 470 18.62 -21.76 34.26
C VAL A 470 19.29 -22.50 35.42
N PHE A 471 19.88 -23.67 35.15
CA PHE A 471 20.77 -24.38 36.07
C PHE A 471 22.24 -24.06 35.81
#